data_AF-A0A0M8ZZX0-F1
#
_entry.id   AF-A0A0M8ZZX0-F1
#
_cell.length_a   1.000
_cell.length_b   1.000
_cell.length_c   1.000
_cell.angle_alpha   90.00
_cell.angle_beta   90.00
_cell.angle_gamma   90.00
#
_symmetry.space_group_name_H-M   'P 1'
#
loop_
_entity.id
_entity.type
_entity.pdbx_description
1 polymer ?
#
loop_
_entity_poly.entity_id
_entity_poly.type
_entity_poly.pdbx_seq_one_letter_code
_entity_poly.pdbx_strand_id
1 'polypeptide(L)'
;MQNNYPTESHNDPTITTVSHLHKHEMQNNEKATENTCLTSNNSQTYFADEKIHIPEIENGFFSFKKLWAFTGPGFLMSIAYLDPGNIESDLQSGVAAKYKLLWVLLSATILGLVMQRLSARLGVVTGLHLAEICYRQYKKIPRIILWIMIEIAIIGSDMQEVIGTAIALSLLTNKAIPIWGGVLITVIDTFTFLLLDKYGLRKLELFFGFLIAVMAFTFGYEYVVSAPPQDQVISGMFIPWYKDYDRNMLIKAVGIVGAVIMPHNLYLHSALVKVRKEQRV
;
A
#
# COMPACT_ATOMS: atom_id res chain seq x y z
N MET A 1 -78.68 -34.36 -17.92
CA MET A 1 -78.00 -35.08 -16.81
C MET A 1 -76.80 -35.81 -17.40
N GLN A 2 -75.59 -35.45 -16.94
CA GLN A 2 -74.30 -36.19 -16.84
C GLN A 2 -73.84 -37.17 -17.94
N ASN A 3 -72.55 -37.39 -18.22
CA ASN A 3 -71.27 -36.66 -18.16
C ASN A 3 -70.22 -37.60 -18.83
N ASN A 4 -69.07 -37.03 -19.19
CA ASN A 4 -67.99 -37.54 -20.05
C ASN A 4 -67.20 -38.79 -19.60
N TYR A 5 -66.49 -39.40 -20.57
CA TYR A 5 -65.26 -40.21 -20.40
C TYR A 5 -64.13 -39.66 -21.32
N PRO A 6 -62.84 -39.73 -20.93
CA PRO A 6 -61.73 -39.04 -21.61
C PRO A 6 -60.96 -39.91 -22.61
N THR A 7 -60.28 -39.26 -23.57
CA THR A 7 -59.38 -39.84 -24.59
C THR A 7 -58.01 -39.16 -24.54
N GLU A 8 -56.92 -39.94 -24.46
CA GLU A 8 -55.56 -39.52 -24.83
C GLU A 8 -55.00 -40.55 -25.85
N SER A 9 -54.40 -40.07 -26.94
CA SER A 9 -53.82 -40.90 -28.00
C SER A 9 -52.48 -40.37 -28.53
N HIS A 10 -51.49 -41.28 -28.58
CA HIS A 10 -50.55 -41.58 -29.69
C HIS A 10 -49.50 -40.53 -30.13
N ASN A 11 -48.19 -40.84 -30.00
CA ASN A 11 -47.25 -41.43 -31.00
C ASN A 11 -46.78 -40.40 -32.06
N ASP A 12 -45.54 -40.26 -32.57
CA ASP A 12 -44.25 -40.99 -32.54
C ASP A 12 -43.19 -40.00 -33.16
N PRO A 13 -42.02 -40.35 -33.74
CA PRO A 13 -40.69 -39.82 -33.37
C PRO A 13 -40.01 -39.00 -34.52
N THR A 14 -38.67 -38.84 -34.46
CA THR A 14 -37.67 -38.62 -35.57
C THR A 14 -36.87 -37.28 -35.60
N ILE A 15 -35.55 -37.41 -35.34
CA ILE A 15 -34.35 -36.78 -35.93
C ILE A 15 -34.52 -35.50 -36.79
N THR A 16 -33.80 -34.40 -36.53
CA THR A 16 -33.13 -33.59 -37.59
C THR A 16 -31.96 -32.71 -37.07
N THR A 17 -30.95 -32.63 -37.92
CA THR A 17 -29.64 -31.98 -37.90
C THR A 17 -29.70 -30.51 -38.41
N VAL A 18 -28.91 -29.62 -37.79
CA VAL A 18 -28.17 -28.43 -38.31
C VAL A 18 -28.78 -27.51 -39.41
N SER A 19 -28.72 -26.18 -39.19
CA SER A 19 -28.40 -25.20 -40.26
C SER A 19 -27.84 -23.86 -39.76
N HIS A 20 -26.80 -23.42 -40.46
CA HIS A 20 -26.15 -22.09 -40.43
C HIS A 20 -27.08 -20.96 -40.91
N LEU A 21 -26.76 -19.71 -40.53
CA LEU A 21 -26.41 -18.57 -41.43
C LEU A 21 -27.07 -17.21 -41.09
N HIS A 22 -26.18 -16.20 -40.91
CA HIS A 22 -26.26 -14.79 -41.37
C HIS A 22 -27.18 -13.73 -40.70
N LYS A 23 -26.49 -12.74 -40.10
CA LYS A 23 -26.48 -11.30 -40.42
C LYS A 23 -27.81 -10.50 -40.32
N HIS A 24 -27.87 -9.54 -39.39
CA HIS A 24 -28.00 -8.11 -39.75
C HIS A 24 -27.80 -7.17 -38.56
N GLU A 25 -27.04 -6.11 -38.83
CA GLU A 25 -26.86 -4.91 -38.02
C GLU A 25 -28.19 -4.19 -37.76
N MET A 26 -28.38 -3.71 -36.53
CA MET A 26 -29.21 -2.53 -36.22
C MET A 26 -28.49 -1.74 -35.12
N GLN A 27 -27.92 -0.63 -35.55
CA GLN A 27 -27.36 0.45 -34.75
C GLN A 27 -28.50 1.16 -34.02
N ASN A 28 -28.47 1.22 -32.67
CA ASN A 28 -29.28 2.18 -31.92
C ASN A 28 -28.63 2.52 -30.56
N ASN A 29 -27.87 3.62 -30.58
CA ASN A 29 -27.92 4.73 -29.62
C ASN A 29 -28.48 4.45 -28.21
N GLU A 30 -27.65 3.93 -27.29
CA GLU A 30 -27.96 3.96 -25.86
C GLU A 30 -27.07 4.97 -25.11
N LYS A 31 -27.72 6.01 -24.58
CA LYS A 31 -27.15 6.91 -23.56
C LYS A 31 -26.77 6.08 -22.34
N ALA A 32 -25.50 6.14 -21.94
CA ALA A 32 -25.04 5.61 -20.66
C ALA A 32 -25.80 6.29 -19.52
N THR A 33 -26.65 5.51 -18.84
CA THR A 33 -27.44 5.95 -17.67
C THR A 33 -26.94 5.20 -16.44
N GLU A 34 -26.99 5.85 -15.27
CA GLU A 34 -26.27 5.53 -14.01
C GLU A 34 -26.55 4.15 -13.35
N ASN A 35 -27.27 3.24 -14.01
CA ASN A 35 -27.73 1.97 -13.42
C ASN A 35 -27.11 0.70 -14.03
N THR A 36 -26.04 0.80 -14.81
CA THR A 36 -25.25 -0.39 -15.16
C THR A 36 -24.46 -0.83 -13.92
N CYS A 37 -25.13 -1.56 -13.05
CA CYS A 37 -24.54 -2.36 -11.99
C CYS A 37 -23.46 -3.23 -12.64
N LEU A 38 -22.19 -2.85 -12.45
CA LEU A 38 -21.06 -3.64 -12.91
C LEU A 38 -21.12 -4.97 -12.17
N THR A 39 -21.55 -6.01 -12.88
CA THR A 39 -21.30 -7.40 -12.54
C THR A 39 -19.85 -7.50 -12.09
N SER A 40 -19.63 -7.95 -10.85
CA SER A 40 -18.30 -8.10 -10.27
C SER A 40 -17.53 -9.10 -11.13
N ASN A 41 -16.70 -8.58 -12.03
CA ASN A 41 -15.72 -9.38 -12.72
C ASN A 41 -14.74 -9.88 -11.65
N ASN A 42 -14.63 -11.20 -11.53
CA ASN A 42 -13.76 -11.97 -10.61
C ASN A 42 -12.26 -11.77 -10.90
N SER A 43 -11.86 -10.58 -11.31
CA SER A 43 -10.50 -10.22 -11.71
C SER A 43 -10.10 -8.89 -11.07
N GLN A 44 -10.28 -8.76 -9.75
CA GLN A 44 -9.72 -7.67 -8.94
C GLN A 44 -8.65 -8.23 -7.99
N THR A 45 -7.43 -8.24 -8.52
CA THR A 45 -6.11 -8.10 -7.91
C THR A 45 -5.92 -8.22 -6.39
N TYR A 46 -5.01 -9.14 -6.03
CA TYR A 46 -4.07 -9.25 -4.90
C TYR A 46 -4.58 -9.22 -3.44
N PHE A 47 -5.78 -8.71 -3.18
CA PHE A 47 -6.29 -8.64 -1.81
C PHE A 47 -7.74 -9.10 -1.62
N ALA A 48 -8.44 -9.51 -2.69
CA ALA A 48 -9.86 -9.87 -2.60
C ALA A 48 -10.13 -11.19 -1.84
N ASP A 49 -9.16 -12.10 -1.78
CA ASP A 49 -9.43 -13.50 -1.45
C ASP A 49 -9.01 -13.96 -0.05
N GLU A 50 -8.11 -13.26 0.66
CA GLU A 50 -7.74 -13.63 2.04
C GLU A 50 -8.63 -12.91 3.07
N LYS A 51 -9.91 -13.31 3.11
CA LYS A 51 -10.92 -12.80 4.03
C LYS A 51 -10.65 -13.35 5.45
N ILE A 52 -9.99 -12.56 6.28
CA ILE A 52 -9.78 -12.91 7.70
C ILE A 52 -11.13 -12.86 8.42
N HIS A 53 -11.65 -14.04 8.79
CA HIS A 53 -12.90 -14.17 9.54
C HIS A 53 -12.71 -13.60 10.95
N ILE A 54 -13.47 -12.55 11.27
CA ILE A 54 -13.42 -11.87 12.57
C ILE A 54 -14.32 -12.66 13.54
N PRO A 55 -13.84 -13.07 14.72
CA PRO A 55 -14.72 -13.63 15.74
C PRO A 55 -15.56 -12.50 16.35
N GLU A 56 -16.88 -12.59 16.20
CA GLU A 56 -17.82 -11.77 16.97
C GLU A 56 -17.76 -12.20 18.43
N ILE A 57 -17.36 -11.29 19.31
CA ILE A 57 -17.54 -11.46 20.75
C ILE A 57 -18.30 -10.24 21.23
N GLU A 58 -19.50 -10.51 21.75
CA GLU A 58 -20.38 -9.56 22.41
C GLU A 58 -19.66 -8.85 23.56
N ASN A 59 -19.84 -7.53 23.61
CA ASN A 59 -19.75 -6.68 24.80
C ASN A 59 -18.37 -6.49 25.46
N GLY A 60 -17.65 -5.42 25.05
CA GLY A 60 -16.55 -4.83 25.81
C GLY A 60 -15.92 -3.62 25.12
N PHE A 61 -15.75 -2.51 25.84
CA PHE A 61 -15.34 -1.18 25.32
C PHE A 61 -13.94 -1.09 24.67
N PHE A 62 -13.11 -2.14 24.73
CA PHE A 62 -11.87 -2.28 23.97
C PHE A 62 -11.39 -3.72 24.07
N SER A 63 -11.21 -4.44 22.96
CA SER A 63 -10.68 -5.81 22.96
C SER A 63 -9.31 -5.82 22.30
N PHE A 64 -8.25 -6.07 23.07
CA PHE A 64 -6.88 -6.22 22.55
C PHE A 64 -6.76 -7.29 21.47
N LYS A 65 -7.64 -8.31 21.50
CA LYS A 65 -7.74 -9.36 20.48
C LYS A 65 -8.34 -8.83 19.16
N LYS A 66 -9.31 -7.91 19.27
CA LYS A 66 -9.86 -7.16 18.12
C LYS A 66 -8.81 -6.18 17.59
N LEU A 67 -8.13 -5.43 18.46
CA LEU A 67 -7.02 -4.55 18.08
C LEU A 67 -5.94 -5.30 17.30
N TRP A 68 -5.45 -6.43 17.83
CA TRP A 68 -4.48 -7.30 17.14
C TRP A 68 -4.98 -7.82 15.80
N ALA A 69 -6.27 -8.14 15.66
CA ALA A 69 -6.84 -8.50 14.36
C ALA A 69 -6.86 -7.30 13.39
N PHE A 70 -7.02 -6.07 13.90
CA PHE A 70 -7.01 -4.82 13.14
C PHE A 70 -5.62 -4.16 12.95
N THR A 71 -4.58 -4.63 13.63
CA THR A 71 -3.22 -4.06 13.56
C THR A 71 -2.54 -4.28 12.20
N GLY A 72 -2.86 -5.38 11.50
CA GLY A 72 -2.20 -5.78 10.23
C GLY A 72 -2.00 -4.68 9.17
N PRO A 73 -3.04 -3.95 8.70
CA PRO A 73 -2.86 -2.91 7.69
C PRO A 73 -2.08 -1.70 8.22
N GLY A 74 -2.24 -1.34 9.50
CA GLY A 74 -1.44 -0.28 10.12
C GLY A 74 0.03 -0.67 10.22
N PHE A 75 0.31 -1.92 10.57
CA PHE A 75 1.65 -2.48 10.64
C PHE A 75 2.30 -2.60 9.26
N LEU A 76 1.57 -3.09 8.25
CA LEU A 76 2.04 -3.14 6.86
C LEU A 76 2.38 -1.73 6.33
N MET A 77 1.56 -0.73 6.67
CA MET A 77 1.87 0.66 6.37
C MET A 77 3.09 1.17 7.13
N SER A 78 3.33 0.74 8.37
CA SER A 78 4.55 1.10 9.12
C SER A 78 5.81 0.50 8.49
N ILE A 79 5.75 -0.71 7.91
CA ILE A 79 6.88 -1.30 7.16
C ILE A 79 7.27 -0.39 5.99
N ALA A 80 6.29 0.17 5.28
CA ALA A 80 6.53 1.04 4.13
C ALA A 80 7.20 2.39 4.49
N TYR A 81 7.38 2.69 5.78
CA TYR A 81 8.12 3.85 6.29
C TYR A 81 9.55 3.50 6.76
N LEU A 82 9.88 2.21 6.84
CA LEU A 82 11.17 1.69 7.30
C LEU A 82 12.04 1.21 6.14
N ASP A 83 11.80 1.74 4.94
CA ASP A 83 12.57 1.45 3.74
C ASP A 83 13.98 2.09 3.79
N PRO A 84 14.95 1.51 3.07
CA PRO A 84 16.31 2.05 3.02
C PRO A 84 16.38 3.51 2.57
N GLY A 85 15.46 3.96 1.71
CA GLY A 85 15.41 5.32 1.19
C GLY A 85 15.12 6.36 2.28
N ASN A 86 14.14 6.08 3.14
CA ASN A 86 13.83 6.94 4.28
C ASN A 86 14.99 7.01 5.29
N ILE A 87 15.60 5.86 5.62
CA ILE A 87 16.76 5.80 6.53
C ILE A 87 17.95 6.57 5.95
N GLU A 88 18.23 6.43 4.65
CA GLU A 88 19.29 7.15 3.97
C GLU A 88 19.08 8.67 4.03
N SER A 89 17.88 9.14 3.70
CA SER A 89 17.52 10.56 3.71
C SER A 89 17.70 11.17 5.11
N ASP A 90 17.22 10.46 6.14
CA ASP A 90 17.34 10.88 7.53
C ASP A 90 18.80 10.94 7.98
N LEU A 91 19.60 9.91 7.67
CA LEU A 91 21.03 9.88 7.99
C LEU A 91 21.81 10.99 7.27
N GLN A 92 21.56 11.20 5.97
CA GLN A 92 22.21 12.26 5.20
C GLN A 92 21.86 13.65 5.76
N SER A 93 20.61 13.84 6.17
CA SER A 93 20.16 15.10 6.76
C SER A 93 20.76 15.32 8.16
N GLY A 94 20.93 14.26 8.95
CA GLY A 94 21.60 14.28 10.25
C GLY A 94 23.09 14.59 10.14
N VAL A 95 23.79 14.06 9.12
CA VAL A 95 25.20 14.40 8.89
C VAL A 95 25.36 15.86 8.46
N ALA A 96 24.48 16.36 7.58
CA ALA A 96 24.58 17.72 7.03
C ALA A 96 24.12 18.80 8.02
N ALA A 97 23.01 18.59 8.73
CA ALA A 97 22.37 19.59 9.57
C ALA A 97 22.38 19.27 11.07
N LYS A 98 22.96 18.13 11.46
CA LYS A 98 22.94 17.63 12.85
C LYS A 98 21.50 17.60 13.38
N TYR A 99 21.24 18.33 14.45
CA TYR A 99 19.93 18.35 15.12
C TYR A 99 18.98 19.43 14.57
N LYS A 100 19.42 20.28 13.64
CA LYS A 100 18.65 21.47 13.22
C LYS A 100 17.42 21.15 12.35
N LEU A 101 17.40 19.99 11.69
CA LEU A 101 16.29 19.56 10.83
C LEU A 101 15.28 18.67 11.57
N LEU A 102 15.50 18.35 12.85
CA LEU A 102 14.59 17.50 13.62
C LEU A 102 13.19 18.10 13.75
N TRP A 103 13.05 19.42 13.85
CA TRP A 103 11.74 20.06 13.86
C TRP A 103 10.99 19.87 12.53
N VAL A 104 11.70 19.86 11.39
CA VAL A 104 11.12 19.62 10.06
C VAL A 104 10.65 18.17 9.98
N LEU A 105 11.50 17.23 10.41
CA LEU A 105 11.16 15.81 10.47
C LEU A 105 9.91 15.56 11.35
N LEU A 106 9.87 16.14 12.54
CA LEU A 106 8.73 16.04 13.45
C LEU A 106 7.45 16.62 12.81
N SER A 107 7.54 17.81 12.24
CA SER A 107 6.40 18.47 11.58
C SER A 107 5.91 17.69 10.37
N ALA A 108 6.83 17.17 9.55
CA ALA A 108 6.53 16.32 8.41
C ALA A 108 5.87 15.01 8.86
N THR A 109 6.32 14.42 9.97
CA THR A 109 5.73 13.19 10.53
C THR A 109 4.30 13.40 11.00
N ILE A 110 4.03 14.52 11.67
CA ILE A 110 2.66 14.91 12.07
C ILE A 110 1.77 15.11 10.83
N LEU A 111 2.28 15.81 9.80
CA LEU A 111 1.55 16.02 8.55
C LEU A 111 1.29 14.69 7.82
N GLY A 112 2.29 13.80 7.78
CA GLY A 112 2.16 12.44 7.25
C GLY A 112 1.07 11.67 7.98
N LEU A 113 1.08 11.64 9.32
CA LEU A 113 0.04 10.98 10.10
C LEU A 113 -1.38 11.49 9.73
N VAL A 114 -1.54 12.80 9.55
CA VAL A 114 -2.81 13.41 9.13
C VAL A 114 -3.19 12.96 7.72
N MET A 115 -2.26 12.99 6.76
CA MET A 115 -2.50 12.57 5.37
C MET A 115 -2.88 11.08 5.29
N GLN A 116 -2.18 10.22 6.02
CA GLN A 116 -2.44 8.78 6.09
C GLN A 116 -3.81 8.51 6.69
N ARG A 117 -4.19 9.23 7.76
CA ARG A 117 -5.53 9.13 8.36
C ARG A 117 -6.63 9.55 7.38
N LEU A 118 -6.41 10.61 6.62
CA LEU A 118 -7.36 11.06 5.58
C LEU A 118 -7.49 10.04 4.46
N SER A 119 -6.37 9.46 4.00
CA SER A 119 -6.36 8.43 2.97
C SER A 119 -7.09 7.15 3.41
N ALA A 120 -6.83 6.70 4.65
CA ALA A 120 -7.54 5.58 5.24
C ALA A 120 -9.05 5.86 5.34
N ARG A 121 -9.44 7.03 5.86
CA ARG A 121 -10.85 7.43 5.97
C ARG A 121 -11.55 7.48 4.62
N LEU A 122 -10.85 7.94 3.57
CA LEU A 122 -11.36 7.96 2.22
C LEU A 122 -11.73 6.54 1.75
N GLY A 123 -10.82 5.57 1.94
CA GLY A 123 -11.05 4.16 1.59
C GLY A 123 -12.24 3.54 2.35
N VAL A 124 -12.34 3.78 3.67
CA VAL A 124 -13.45 3.24 4.50
C VAL A 124 -14.81 3.80 4.09
N VAL A 125 -14.89 5.13 3.94
CA VAL A 125 -16.18 5.82 3.75
C VAL A 125 -16.69 5.61 2.32
N THR A 126 -15.82 5.82 1.33
CA THR A 126 -16.24 5.76 -0.08
C THR A 126 -16.28 4.33 -0.64
N GLY A 127 -15.53 3.40 -0.04
CA GLY A 127 -15.32 2.06 -0.60
C GLY A 127 -14.49 2.04 -1.89
N LEU A 128 -13.92 3.18 -2.29
CA LEU A 128 -13.09 3.35 -3.48
C LEU A 128 -11.66 3.69 -3.06
N HIS A 129 -10.68 3.23 -3.82
CA HIS A 129 -9.28 3.62 -3.58
C HIS A 129 -9.00 5.03 -4.14
N LEU A 130 -7.94 5.68 -3.65
CA LEU A 130 -7.61 7.05 -4.03
C LEU A 130 -7.45 7.20 -5.56
N ALA A 131 -6.83 6.23 -6.23
CA ALA A 131 -6.70 6.24 -7.70
C ALA A 131 -8.06 6.11 -8.44
N GLU A 132 -9.04 5.37 -7.89
CA GLU A 132 -10.40 5.25 -8.44
C GLU A 132 -11.13 6.59 -8.36
N ILE A 133 -10.94 7.31 -7.25
CA ILE A 133 -11.54 8.63 -7.02
C ILE A 133 -10.89 9.67 -7.93
N CYS A 134 -9.55 9.67 -8.03
CA CYS A 134 -8.84 10.53 -8.98
C CYS A 134 -9.27 10.22 -10.42
N TYR A 135 -9.47 8.96 -10.76
CA TYR A 135 -10.00 8.57 -12.07
C TYR A 135 -11.39 9.18 -12.32
N ARG A 136 -12.31 9.10 -11.36
CA ARG A 136 -13.69 9.62 -11.52
C ARG A 136 -13.75 11.15 -11.53
N GLN A 137 -12.96 11.82 -10.69
CA GLN A 137 -13.04 13.27 -10.49
C GLN A 137 -12.29 14.07 -11.56
N TYR A 138 -11.16 13.55 -12.07
CA TYR A 138 -10.30 14.28 -13.01
C TYR A 138 -10.59 13.93 -14.48
N LYS A 139 -10.45 14.95 -15.35
CA LYS A 139 -10.48 14.80 -16.82
C LYS A 139 -9.29 13.95 -17.30
N LYS A 140 -9.35 13.48 -18.56
CA LYS A 140 -8.35 12.56 -19.15
C LYS A 140 -6.89 13.03 -19.01
N ILE A 141 -6.62 14.32 -19.26
CA ILE A 141 -5.24 14.86 -19.27
C ILE A 141 -4.63 14.86 -17.85
N PRO A 142 -5.21 15.50 -16.82
CA PRO A 142 -4.65 15.45 -15.46
C PRO A 142 -4.51 14.04 -14.90
N ARG A 143 -5.45 13.14 -15.25
CA ARG A 143 -5.41 11.74 -14.83
C ARG A 143 -4.16 11.02 -15.33
N ILE A 144 -3.80 11.18 -16.61
CA ILE A 144 -2.61 10.54 -17.19
C ILE A 144 -1.34 11.13 -16.54
N ILE A 145 -1.29 12.44 -16.31
CA ILE A 145 -0.16 13.09 -15.63
C ILE A 145 0.01 12.54 -14.21
N LEU A 146 -1.08 12.42 -13.44
CA LEU A 146 -1.05 11.84 -12.09
C LEU A 146 -0.58 10.38 -12.11
N TRP A 147 -1.03 9.60 -13.11
CA TRP A 147 -0.58 8.22 -13.28
C TRP A 147 0.93 8.14 -13.59
N ILE A 148 1.45 8.98 -14.48
CA ILE A 148 2.89 9.00 -14.78
C ILE A 148 3.69 9.42 -13.53
N MET A 149 3.22 10.42 -12.78
CA MET A 149 3.90 10.89 -11.57
C MET A 149 3.96 9.80 -10.49
N ILE A 150 2.89 9.03 -10.31
CA ILE A 150 2.89 7.95 -9.32
C ILE A 150 3.77 6.78 -9.76
N GLU A 151 3.78 6.45 -11.06
CA GLU A 151 4.62 5.40 -11.61
C GLU A 151 6.11 5.72 -11.43
N ILE A 152 6.51 6.98 -11.73
CA ILE A 152 7.87 7.46 -11.49
C ILE A 152 8.24 7.38 -10.01
N ALA A 153 7.30 7.74 -9.11
CA ALA A 153 7.53 7.68 -7.68
C ALA A 153 7.72 6.22 -7.17
N ILE A 154 6.97 5.26 -7.73
CA ILE A 154 7.12 3.83 -7.40
C ILE A 154 8.47 3.30 -7.88
N ILE A 155 8.85 3.59 -9.13
CA ILE A 155 10.16 3.20 -9.69
C ILE A 155 11.30 3.80 -8.86
N GLY A 156 11.17 5.06 -8.45
CA GLY A 156 12.16 5.72 -7.60
C GLY A 156 12.33 5.05 -6.24
N SER A 157 11.22 4.65 -5.61
CA SER A 157 11.23 3.94 -4.32
C SER A 157 11.87 2.56 -4.45
N ASP A 158 11.50 1.79 -5.47
CA ASP A 158 12.05 0.45 -5.74
C ASP A 158 13.57 0.51 -6.03
N MET A 159 14.01 1.55 -6.75
CA MET A 159 15.44 1.77 -6.98
C MET A 159 16.23 1.95 -5.68
N GLN A 160 15.68 2.65 -4.68
CA GLN A 160 16.32 2.82 -3.38
C GLN A 160 16.38 1.51 -2.58
N GLU A 161 15.34 0.68 -2.66
CA GLU A 161 15.30 -0.63 -2.02
C GLU A 161 16.37 -1.58 -2.59
N VAL A 162 16.49 -1.63 -3.92
CA VAL A 162 17.51 -2.41 -4.63
C VAL A 162 18.92 -1.95 -4.28
N ILE A 163 19.17 -0.63 -4.32
CA ILE A 163 20.49 -0.07 -3.99
C ILE A 163 20.84 -0.32 -2.52
N GLY A 164 19.89 -0.06 -1.60
CA GLY A 164 20.08 -0.26 -0.17
C GLY A 164 20.44 -1.71 0.16
N THR A 165 19.71 -2.67 -0.41
CA THR A 165 19.96 -4.10 -0.20
C THR A 165 21.30 -4.54 -0.81
N ALA A 166 21.64 -4.06 -2.00
CA ALA A 166 22.94 -4.37 -2.62
C ALA A 166 24.12 -3.86 -1.79
N ILE A 167 24.01 -2.64 -1.22
CA ILE A 167 25.03 -2.08 -0.32
C ILE A 167 25.08 -2.88 0.99
N ALA A 168 23.93 -3.22 1.57
CA ALA A 168 23.86 -4.01 2.80
C ALA A 168 24.54 -5.38 2.64
N LEU A 169 24.26 -6.10 1.55
CA LEU A 169 24.92 -7.39 1.23
C LEU A 169 26.42 -7.24 1.03
N SER A 170 26.84 -6.16 0.37
CA SER A 170 28.26 -5.88 0.16
C SER A 170 28.99 -5.61 1.48
N LEU A 171 28.37 -4.86 2.40
CA LEU A 171 28.94 -4.60 3.72
C LEU A 171 28.94 -5.84 4.61
N LEU A 172 27.84 -6.61 4.63
CA LEU A 172 27.70 -7.80 5.46
C LEU A 172 28.71 -8.89 5.08
N THR A 173 28.99 -9.04 3.78
CA THR A 173 29.96 -10.03 3.27
C THR A 173 31.39 -9.48 3.21
N ASN A 174 31.68 -8.37 3.91
CA ASN A 174 32.99 -7.71 3.93
C ASN A 174 33.58 -7.48 2.52
N LYS A 175 32.74 -6.95 1.61
CA LYS A 175 33.03 -6.70 0.18
C LYS A 175 33.30 -7.93 -0.69
N ALA A 176 33.03 -9.15 -0.24
CA ALA A 176 33.16 -10.34 -1.10
C ALA A 176 32.13 -10.34 -2.24
N ILE A 177 30.94 -9.77 -2.00
CA ILE A 177 29.91 -9.57 -3.03
C ILE A 177 29.99 -8.14 -3.55
N PRO A 178 30.26 -7.93 -4.84
CA PRO A 178 30.24 -6.61 -5.44
C PRO A 178 28.80 -6.11 -5.63
N ILE A 179 28.62 -4.79 -5.75
CA ILE A 179 27.29 -4.15 -5.81
C ILE A 179 26.41 -4.74 -6.93
N TRP A 180 26.99 -4.98 -8.12
CA TRP A 180 26.25 -5.58 -9.24
C TRP A 180 25.76 -7.01 -8.94
N GLY A 181 26.51 -7.76 -8.12
CA GLY A 181 26.08 -9.07 -7.61
C GLY A 181 24.93 -8.94 -6.60
N GLY A 182 24.98 -7.92 -5.74
CA GLY A 182 23.88 -7.58 -4.83
C GLY A 182 22.58 -7.26 -5.57
N VAL A 183 22.65 -6.48 -6.66
CA VAL A 183 21.50 -6.17 -7.52
C VAL A 183 20.93 -7.41 -8.21
N LEU A 184 21.78 -8.38 -8.59
CA LEU A 184 21.26 -9.63 -9.17
C LEU A 184 20.51 -10.47 -8.12
N ILE A 185 20.99 -10.47 -6.87
CA ILE A 185 20.34 -11.16 -5.76
C ILE A 185 18.98 -10.54 -5.45
N THR A 186 18.84 -9.21 -5.48
CA THR A 186 17.55 -8.54 -5.22
C THR A 186 16.48 -8.91 -6.25
N VAL A 187 16.87 -9.11 -7.52
CA VAL A 187 15.92 -9.59 -8.55
C VAL A 187 15.38 -10.98 -8.16
N ILE A 188 16.25 -11.87 -7.68
CA ILE A 188 15.85 -13.22 -7.22
C ILE A 188 14.97 -13.13 -5.97
N ASP A 189 15.26 -12.18 -5.08
CA ASP A 189 14.46 -11.94 -3.87
C ASP A 189 13.04 -11.50 -4.22
N THR A 190 12.85 -10.58 -5.19
CA THR A 190 11.52 -10.19 -5.66
C THR A 190 10.72 -11.39 -6.19
N PHE A 191 11.34 -12.30 -6.94
CA PHE A 191 10.69 -13.54 -7.38
C PHE A 191 10.36 -14.46 -6.20
N THR A 192 11.24 -14.53 -5.21
CA THR A 192 11.02 -15.33 -4.00
C THR A 192 9.86 -14.78 -3.19
N PHE A 193 9.78 -13.45 -3.04
CA PHE A 193 8.67 -12.78 -2.37
C PHE A 193 7.33 -13.02 -3.08
N LEU A 194 7.31 -12.96 -4.42
CA LEU A 194 6.11 -13.28 -5.22
C LEU A 194 5.62 -14.72 -4.99
N LEU A 195 6.53 -15.67 -4.77
CA LEU A 195 6.18 -17.05 -4.42
C LEU A 195 5.71 -17.19 -2.97
N LEU A 196 6.26 -16.37 -2.07
CA LEU A 196 5.95 -16.35 -0.65
C LEU A 196 4.59 -15.70 -0.35
N ASP A 197 4.09 -14.83 -1.24
CA ASP A 197 2.74 -14.23 -1.17
C ASP A 197 1.63 -15.30 -1.05
N LYS A 198 1.90 -16.53 -1.53
CA LYS A 198 0.96 -17.66 -1.43
C LYS A 198 0.85 -18.28 -0.01
N TYR A 199 1.71 -17.91 0.93
CA TYR A 199 1.84 -18.55 2.25
C TYR A 199 1.00 -17.91 3.39
N GLY A 200 0.24 -16.86 3.07
CA GLY A 200 -0.78 -16.25 3.94
C GLY A 200 -0.27 -15.07 4.78
N LEU A 201 -1.07 -14.01 4.81
CA LEU A 201 -0.71 -12.68 5.34
C LEU A 201 -0.22 -12.69 6.79
N ARG A 202 -0.80 -13.53 7.66
CA ARG A 202 -0.55 -13.47 9.11
C ARG A 202 0.84 -13.97 9.52
N LYS A 203 1.41 -14.93 8.78
CA LYS A 203 2.77 -15.42 9.05
C LYS A 203 3.81 -14.41 8.58
N LEU A 204 3.55 -13.78 7.44
CA LEU A 204 4.38 -12.74 6.84
C LEU A 204 4.40 -11.47 7.72
N GLU A 205 3.26 -11.08 8.32
CA GLU A 205 3.19 -10.00 9.31
C GLU A 205 4.12 -10.24 10.52
N LEU A 206 4.12 -11.46 11.08
CA LEU A 206 4.96 -11.80 12.23
C LEU A 206 6.46 -11.82 11.87
N PHE A 207 6.79 -12.28 10.66
CA PHE A 207 8.16 -12.26 10.15
C PHE A 207 8.70 -10.82 10.02
N PHE A 208 7.93 -9.92 9.42
CA PHE A 208 8.30 -8.50 9.35
C PHE A 208 8.32 -7.82 10.72
N GLY A 209 7.41 -8.20 11.63
CA GLY A 209 7.44 -7.82 13.05
C GLY A 209 8.78 -8.11 13.71
N PHE A 210 9.29 -9.31 13.49
CA PHE A 210 10.60 -9.71 13.99
C PHE A 210 11.74 -8.86 13.38
N LEU A 211 11.74 -8.64 12.07
CA LEU A 211 12.78 -7.83 11.40
C LEU A 211 12.81 -6.38 11.90
N ILE A 212 11.64 -5.75 12.06
CA ILE A 212 11.53 -4.39 12.60
C ILE A 212 12.00 -4.34 14.06
N ALA A 213 11.68 -5.36 14.86
CA ALA A 213 12.15 -5.41 16.25
C ALA A 213 13.67 -5.50 16.34
N VAL A 214 14.32 -6.28 15.47
CA VAL A 214 15.78 -6.34 15.38
C VAL A 214 16.37 -4.98 15.02
N MET A 215 15.83 -4.31 14.01
CA MET A 215 16.26 -2.96 13.59
C MET A 215 16.08 -1.92 14.70
N ALA A 216 14.94 -1.93 15.39
CA ALA A 216 14.67 -1.02 16.51
C ALA A 216 15.64 -1.25 17.68
N PHE A 217 15.96 -2.52 17.98
CA PHE A 217 16.91 -2.85 19.04
C PHE A 217 18.34 -2.43 18.70
N THR A 218 18.80 -2.66 17.46
CA THR A 218 20.17 -2.27 17.04
C THR A 218 20.35 -0.76 17.01
N PHE A 219 19.42 0.00 16.42
CA PHE A 219 19.49 1.47 16.44
C PHE A 219 19.30 2.04 17.86
N GLY A 220 18.41 1.45 18.66
CA GLY A 220 18.23 1.84 20.05
C GLY A 220 19.49 1.63 20.88
N TYR A 221 20.19 0.51 20.70
CA TYR A 221 21.46 0.23 21.34
C TYR A 221 22.54 1.26 20.92
N GLU A 222 22.67 1.52 19.62
CA GLU A 222 23.64 2.51 19.10
C GLU A 222 23.37 3.91 19.64
N TYR A 223 22.10 4.31 19.74
CA TYR A 223 21.71 5.60 20.33
C TYR A 223 22.12 5.74 21.80
N VAL A 224 21.94 4.66 22.60
CA VAL A 224 22.34 4.66 24.01
C VAL A 224 23.86 4.70 24.17
N VAL A 225 24.59 3.94 23.35
CA VAL A 225 26.07 3.89 23.39
C VAL A 225 26.68 5.20 22.90
N SER A 226 26.11 5.81 21.86
CA SER A 226 26.58 7.10 21.32
C SER A 226 26.36 8.26 22.30
N ALA A 227 25.41 8.13 23.22
CA ALA A 227 25.07 9.11 24.26
C ALA A 227 25.03 10.56 23.75
N PRO A 228 24.18 10.87 22.74
CA PRO A 228 24.15 12.19 22.14
C PRO A 228 23.69 13.26 23.16
N PRO A 229 24.15 14.51 23.02
CA PRO A 229 23.74 15.63 23.88
C PRO A 229 22.23 15.84 23.77
N GLN A 230 21.50 15.40 24.80
CA GLN A 230 20.02 15.38 24.82
C GLN A 230 19.41 16.78 24.77
N ASP A 231 20.11 17.76 25.33
CA ASP A 231 19.77 19.18 25.26
C ASP A 231 19.67 19.69 23.82
N GLN A 232 20.63 19.29 22.97
CA GLN A 232 20.65 19.69 21.56
C GLN A 232 19.59 18.95 20.72
N VAL A 233 19.31 17.69 21.05
CA VAL A 233 18.25 16.91 20.39
C VAL A 233 16.89 17.53 20.66
N ILE A 234 16.55 17.76 21.93
CA ILE A 234 15.26 18.34 22.32
C ILE A 234 15.12 19.76 21.77
N SER A 235 16.18 20.58 21.88
CA SER A 235 16.20 21.93 21.30
C SER A 235 15.97 21.88 19.78
N GLY A 236 16.63 20.95 19.08
CA GLY A 236 16.49 20.78 17.63
C GLY A 236 15.11 20.26 17.18
N MET A 237 14.39 19.54 18.04
CA MET A 237 13.03 19.06 17.77
C MET A 237 11.96 20.16 17.84
N PHE A 238 12.10 21.12 18.77
CA PHE A 238 11.05 22.11 19.06
C PHE A 238 11.39 23.55 18.67
N ILE A 239 12.65 23.87 18.38
CA ILE A 239 13.08 25.23 18.04
C ILE A 239 13.31 25.34 16.53
N PRO A 240 12.41 26.00 15.78
CA PRO A 240 12.49 26.09 14.32
C PRO A 240 13.47 27.16 13.80
N TRP A 241 14.17 27.89 14.69
CA TRP A 241 14.87 29.11 14.28
C TRP A 241 16.37 28.91 14.06
N TYR A 242 16.79 28.97 12.79
CA TYR A 242 18.18 29.22 12.41
C TYR A 242 18.28 30.50 11.59
N LYS A 243 19.28 31.34 11.89
CA LYS A 243 19.47 32.66 11.25
C LYS A 243 20.19 32.60 9.90
N ASP A 244 20.91 31.52 9.58
CA ASP A 244 21.72 31.41 8.36
C ASP A 244 21.28 30.22 7.49
N TYR A 245 20.22 30.39 6.70
CA TYR A 245 19.77 29.31 5.80
C TYR A 245 20.78 29.06 4.67
N ASP A 246 21.43 27.90 4.71
CA ASP A 246 22.22 27.40 3.57
C ASP A 246 21.29 26.69 2.57
N ARG A 247 21.57 26.86 1.27
CA ARG A 247 20.84 26.21 0.17
C ARG A 247 20.85 24.69 0.32
N ASN A 248 21.97 24.13 0.78
CA ASN A 248 22.11 22.68 1.00
C ASN A 248 21.15 22.19 2.09
N MET A 249 20.98 22.97 3.15
CA MET A 249 20.08 22.63 4.25
C MET A 249 18.61 22.66 3.80
N LEU A 250 18.23 23.62 2.94
CA LEU A 250 16.89 23.68 2.37
C LEU A 250 16.59 22.47 1.46
N ILE A 251 17.56 22.07 0.63
CA ILE A 251 17.40 20.88 -0.22
C ILE A 251 17.21 19.62 0.65
N LYS A 252 17.98 19.48 1.74
CA LYS A 252 17.79 18.37 2.69
C LYS A 252 16.45 18.45 3.43
N ALA A 253 15.99 19.64 3.81
CA ALA A 253 14.68 19.82 4.44
C ALA A 253 13.52 19.39 3.51
N VAL A 254 13.58 19.78 2.23
CA VAL A 254 12.60 19.34 1.22
C VAL A 254 12.67 17.82 1.02
N GLY A 255 13.89 17.26 1.03
CA GLY A 255 14.11 15.81 0.99
C GLY A 255 13.45 15.07 2.14
N ILE A 256 13.59 15.55 3.38
CA ILE A 256 12.91 14.97 4.56
C ILE A 256 11.39 14.98 4.38
N VAL A 257 10.82 16.11 3.93
CA VAL A 257 9.38 16.21 3.72
C VAL A 257 8.90 15.22 2.65
N GLY A 258 9.65 15.07 1.56
CA GLY A 258 9.35 14.10 0.49
C GLY A 258 9.48 12.64 0.93
N ALA A 259 10.49 12.34 1.75
CA ALA A 259 10.70 11.02 2.34
C ALA A 259 9.54 10.63 3.28
N VAL A 260 9.08 11.57 4.12
CA VAL A 260 7.98 11.28 5.05
C VAL A 260 6.62 11.24 4.34
N ILE A 261 6.39 12.08 3.33
CA ILE A 261 5.11 12.14 2.61
C ILE A 261 5.26 11.41 1.27
N MET A 262 5.33 10.07 1.35
CA MET A 262 5.39 9.20 0.18
C MET A 262 4.01 9.14 -0.52
N PRO A 263 3.86 9.67 -1.75
CA PRO A 263 2.55 9.72 -2.41
C PRO A 263 1.99 8.32 -2.66
N HIS A 264 2.82 7.37 -3.09
CA HIS A 264 2.39 5.99 -3.37
C HIS A 264 1.86 5.28 -2.11
N ASN A 265 2.42 5.57 -0.94
CA ASN A 265 1.92 5.06 0.34
C ASN A 265 0.51 5.56 0.67
N LEU A 266 0.13 6.77 0.22
CA LEU A 266 -1.24 7.25 0.36
C LEU A 266 -2.21 6.42 -0.49
N TYR A 267 -1.86 6.12 -1.74
CA TYR A 267 -2.67 5.26 -2.60
C TYR A 267 -2.79 3.85 -2.02
N LEU A 268 -1.67 3.26 -1.59
CA LEU A 268 -1.62 1.94 -0.99
C LEU A 268 -2.50 1.85 0.27
N HIS A 269 -2.38 2.80 1.20
CA HIS A 269 -3.17 2.78 2.43
C HIS A 269 -4.67 2.83 2.17
N SER A 270 -5.12 3.63 1.19
CA SER A 270 -6.54 3.67 0.81
C SER A 270 -7.06 2.34 0.26
N ALA A 271 -6.20 1.57 -0.44
CA ALA A 271 -6.53 0.29 -1.02
C ALA A 271 -6.52 -0.84 0.03
N LEU A 272 -5.52 -0.87 0.92
CA LEU A 272 -5.39 -1.87 1.98
C LEU A 272 -6.58 -1.86 2.94
N VAL A 273 -7.13 -0.68 3.23
CA VAL A 273 -8.27 -0.54 4.14
C VAL A 273 -9.58 -1.06 3.51
N LYS A 274 -9.68 -1.13 2.17
CA LYS A 274 -10.85 -1.68 1.45
C LYS A 274 -10.99 -3.20 1.60
N VAL A 275 -9.88 -3.90 1.82
CA VAL A 275 -9.78 -5.37 1.84
C VAL A 275 -10.60 -6.00 2.96
N ARG A 276 -10.86 -5.25 4.04
CA ARG A 276 -11.62 -5.74 5.18
C ARG A 276 -13.04 -5.21 5.12
N LYS A 277 -14.00 -6.12 4.88
CA LYS A 277 -15.43 -5.86 5.05
C LYS A 277 -15.67 -5.51 6.52
N GLU A 278 -15.85 -4.22 6.81
CA GLU A 278 -16.72 -3.82 7.90
C GLU A 278 -18.15 -4.21 7.45
N GLN A 279 -18.80 -5.13 8.16
CA GLN A 279 -20.25 -5.27 8.01
C GLN A 279 -20.86 -3.94 8.45
N ARG A 280 -21.31 -3.14 7.47
CA ARG A 280 -22.09 -1.94 7.74
C ARG A 280 -23.42 -2.40 8.34
N VAL A 281 -23.62 -2.12 9.62
CA VAL A 281 -24.93 -2.15 10.30
C VAL A 281 -25.76 -0.96 9.83
#